data_AF-A0A7W0VIT6-F1
#
_entry.id   AF-A0A7W0VIT6-F1
#
_cell.length_a   1.000
_cell.length_b   1.000
_cell.length_c   1.000
_cell.angle_alpha   90.00
_cell.angle_beta   90.00
_cell.angle_gamma   90.00
#
_symmetry.space_group_name_H-M   'P 1'
#
loop_
_entity.id
_entity.type
_entity.pdbx_description
1 polymer ?
#
loop_
_entity_poly.entity_id
_entity_poly.type
_entity_poly.pdbx_seq_one_letter_code
_entity_poly.pdbx_strand_id
1 'polypeptide(L)'
;MPSLLALVAILAPSIGCSSAGEATPDATMSDGSPIAIDASMTTDAPTTVEFAPILLVHGINGNASEFDALEARLAADGWPTSRLFSFTFPDPAWGCNVDNAGRIEDWVDMIIATTGSAKINVIAHSMGTLSSRHFIKALGGAGKVARYITLGGMHHGLSSSCLATFPGAPCVWRELCETGDFIEALNAAPATPGNLHWVSIYGTSDETVPNASSNLVGAENIVMPGVTHVGLLDDAPTYVEIKRVLAYPQL
;
A
#
# COMPACT_ATOMS: atom_id res chain seq x y z
N MET A 1 -51.32 -17.94 -8.45
CA MET A 1 -51.93 -16.60 -8.29
C MET A 1 -50.82 -15.57 -8.14
N PRO A 2 -50.58 -14.70 -9.13
CA PRO A 2 -49.93 -13.42 -8.89
C PRO A 2 -50.89 -12.27 -9.21
N SER A 3 -50.93 -11.26 -8.34
CA SER A 3 -51.62 -9.97 -8.52
C SER A 3 -50.58 -8.91 -8.16
N LEU A 4 -49.96 -8.16 -9.07
CA LEU A 4 -50.39 -7.11 -10.01
C LEU A 4 -50.72 -5.76 -9.35
N LEU A 5 -50.15 -4.71 -9.96
CA LEU A 5 -50.32 -3.24 -9.84
C LEU A 5 -49.46 -2.48 -8.82
N ALA A 6 -48.92 -1.27 -9.08
CA ALA A 6 -48.72 -0.52 -10.33
C ALA A 6 -47.78 0.68 -10.10
N LEU A 7 -46.97 0.93 -11.12
CA LEU A 7 -46.42 2.17 -11.69
C LEU A 7 -47.00 3.54 -11.23
N VAL A 8 -46.11 4.52 -10.99
CA VAL A 8 -46.29 5.93 -11.44
C VAL A 8 -44.93 6.51 -11.83
N ALA A 9 -44.82 6.92 -13.10
CA ALA A 9 -43.79 7.79 -13.65
C ALA A 9 -44.30 9.23 -13.69
N ILE A 10 -43.44 10.23 -13.48
CA ILE A 10 -43.74 11.63 -13.80
C ILE A 10 -42.55 12.25 -14.55
N LEU A 11 -42.88 12.84 -15.69
CA LEU A 11 -42.03 13.47 -16.69
C LEU A 11 -41.45 14.82 -16.25
N ALA A 12 -40.33 15.18 -16.91
CA ALA A 12 -39.71 16.50 -16.96
C ALA A 12 -40.61 17.57 -17.63
N PRO A 13 -40.17 18.84 -17.59
CA PRO A 13 -39.85 19.46 -18.88
C PRO A 13 -38.52 20.25 -18.88
N SER A 14 -37.85 20.16 -20.01
CA SER A 14 -36.84 21.11 -20.49
C SER A 14 -37.52 22.28 -21.22
N ILE A 15 -36.83 23.43 -21.30
CA ILE A 15 -36.70 24.38 -22.43
C ILE A 15 -36.21 25.73 -21.87
N GLY A 16 -35.22 26.33 -22.56
CA GLY A 16 -34.89 27.74 -22.37
C GLY A 16 -33.53 28.15 -22.94
N CYS A 17 -33.36 28.10 -24.25
CA CYS A 17 -32.32 28.86 -24.95
C CYS A 17 -32.88 30.27 -25.22
N SER A 18 -32.11 31.33 -24.98
CA SER A 18 -32.40 32.65 -25.54
C SER A 18 -31.12 33.43 -25.83
N SER A 19 -31.22 34.24 -26.88
CA SER A 19 -30.18 34.75 -27.76
C SER A 19 -29.75 36.18 -27.45
N ALA A 20 -28.54 36.50 -27.93
CA ALA A 20 -28.12 37.72 -28.62
C ALA A 20 -28.68 39.09 -28.18
N GLY A 21 -27.74 39.95 -27.77
CA GLY A 21 -27.84 41.40 -27.95
C GLY A 21 -26.54 41.92 -28.54
N GLU A 22 -26.54 42.20 -29.85
CA GLU A 22 -25.56 43.05 -30.51
C GLU A 22 -25.87 44.53 -30.21
N ALA A 23 -24.84 45.29 -29.84
CA ALA A 23 -24.80 46.73 -30.06
C ALA A 23 -23.37 47.08 -30.51
N THR A 24 -23.27 47.60 -31.74
CA THR A 24 -22.05 48.17 -32.34
C THR A 24 -22.06 49.71 -32.16
N PRO A 25 -21.08 50.46 -32.70
CA PRO A 25 -19.93 50.96 -31.96
C PRO A 25 -19.96 52.50 -31.81
N ASP A 26 -19.19 53.05 -30.88
CA ASP A 26 -18.66 54.40 -31.10
C ASP A 26 -17.24 54.53 -30.56
N ALA A 27 -16.37 55.03 -31.43
CA ALA A 27 -14.95 55.17 -31.21
C ALA A 27 -14.66 56.63 -30.87
N THR A 28 -14.03 56.88 -29.72
CA THR A 28 -13.19 58.07 -29.56
C THR A 28 -11.91 57.69 -28.82
N MET A 29 -10.80 58.05 -29.45
CA MET A 29 -9.41 57.83 -29.04
C MET A 29 -9.04 58.76 -27.88
N SER A 30 -8.26 58.26 -26.91
CA SER A 30 -7.19 59.04 -26.27
C SER A 30 -6.27 58.15 -25.40
N ASP A 31 -4.98 58.26 -25.71
CA ASP A 31 -3.79 58.25 -24.85
C ASP A 31 -3.35 56.97 -24.10
N GLY A 32 -2.33 56.33 -24.68
CA GLY A 32 -0.99 56.35 -24.08
C GLY A 32 -0.72 55.49 -22.84
N SER A 33 -0.27 54.25 -23.06
CA SER A 33 0.94 53.66 -22.43
C SER A 33 1.14 52.21 -22.94
N PRO A 34 2.36 51.77 -23.27
CA PRO A 34 2.59 50.36 -23.55
C PRO A 34 2.40 49.57 -22.25
N ILE A 35 1.42 48.65 -22.25
CA ILE A 35 1.32 47.62 -21.21
C ILE A 35 2.55 46.73 -21.39
N ALA A 36 3.53 46.88 -20.49
CA ALA A 36 4.58 45.90 -20.33
C ALA A 36 3.91 44.58 -19.90
N ILE A 37 3.91 43.59 -20.79
CA ILE A 37 3.67 42.22 -20.39
C ILE A 37 4.87 41.81 -19.53
N ASP A 38 4.65 41.75 -18.22
CA ASP A 38 5.60 41.13 -17.31
C ASP A 38 5.67 39.65 -17.69
N ALA A 39 6.66 39.31 -18.51
CA ALA A 39 7.03 37.94 -18.85
C ALA A 39 7.78 37.33 -17.66
N SER A 40 7.12 37.29 -16.51
CA SER A 40 7.50 36.47 -15.35
C SER A 40 6.40 35.46 -15.08
N MET A 41 6.06 34.69 -16.12
CA MET A 41 5.56 33.34 -15.89
C MET A 41 6.80 32.48 -15.72
N THR A 42 7.25 32.35 -14.46
CA THR A 42 8.04 31.21 -14.04
C THR A 42 7.29 29.97 -14.52
N THR A 43 7.82 29.32 -15.55
CA THR A 43 7.38 28.00 -15.94
C THR A 43 7.59 27.11 -14.73
N ASP A 44 6.53 26.81 -13.98
CA ASP A 44 6.55 25.67 -13.08
C ASP A 44 6.92 24.49 -13.98
N ALA A 45 8.14 23.98 -13.79
CA ALA A 45 8.54 22.73 -14.39
C ALA A 45 7.46 21.71 -13.99
N PRO A 46 7.04 20.81 -14.90
CA PRO A 46 6.10 19.77 -14.51
C PRO A 46 6.70 19.07 -13.28
N THR A 47 6.02 19.17 -12.14
CA THR A 47 6.38 18.40 -10.95
C THR A 47 6.34 16.95 -11.38
N THR A 48 7.51 16.36 -11.62
CA THR A 48 7.61 14.93 -11.90
C THR A 48 6.90 14.25 -10.76
N VAL A 49 5.87 13.45 -11.05
CA VAL A 49 5.22 12.62 -10.04
C VAL A 49 6.33 11.71 -9.51
N GLU A 50 6.86 12.04 -8.34
CA GLU A 50 7.95 11.29 -7.74
C GLU A 50 7.35 10.03 -7.11
N PHE A 51 7.49 8.91 -7.83
CA PHE A 51 7.13 7.61 -7.31
C PHE A 51 8.14 7.20 -6.23
N ALA A 52 7.69 7.24 -4.97
CA ALA A 52 8.47 6.69 -3.87
C ALA A 52 8.76 5.20 -4.13
N PRO A 53 9.98 4.72 -3.85
CA PRO A 53 10.35 3.32 -4.05
C PRO A 53 9.41 2.36 -3.32
N ILE A 54 9.25 1.16 -3.86
CA ILE A 54 8.43 0.10 -3.28
C ILE A 54 9.33 -1.11 -3.06
N LEU A 55 9.46 -1.54 -1.80
CA LEU A 55 10.05 -2.82 -1.44
C LEU A 55 8.94 -3.86 -1.26
N LEU A 56 9.05 -4.97 -1.98
CA LEU A 56 8.15 -6.11 -1.97
C LEU A 56 8.80 -7.25 -1.16
N VAL A 57 8.12 -7.73 -0.12
CA VAL A 57 8.68 -8.68 0.86
C VAL A 57 7.85 -9.96 0.91
N HIS A 58 8.46 -11.06 0.48
CA HIS A 58 7.79 -12.36 0.32
C HIS A 58 7.53 -13.09 1.63
N GLY A 59 6.64 -14.09 1.58
CA GLY A 59 6.30 -14.98 2.69
C GLY A 59 7.27 -16.15 2.89
N ILE A 60 6.91 -17.07 3.79
CA ILE A 60 7.67 -18.30 4.03
C ILE A 60 7.65 -19.18 2.77
N ASN A 61 8.78 -19.78 2.41
CA ASN A 61 9.00 -20.50 1.13
C ASN A 61 8.80 -19.65 -0.14
N GLY A 62 8.58 -18.34 0.00
CA GLY A 62 8.44 -17.40 -1.11
C GLY A 62 9.79 -17.00 -1.70
N ASN A 63 9.74 -16.10 -2.68
CA ASN A 63 10.89 -15.44 -3.27
C ASN A 63 10.42 -14.19 -4.04
N ALA A 64 11.34 -13.44 -4.64
CA ALA A 64 11.02 -12.21 -5.38
C ALA A 64 9.93 -12.38 -6.46
N SER A 65 9.86 -13.52 -7.16
CA SER A 65 8.92 -13.74 -8.27
C SER A 65 7.46 -13.83 -7.83
N GLU A 66 7.20 -13.93 -6.52
CA GLU A 66 5.85 -13.86 -5.96
C GLU A 66 5.11 -12.57 -6.36
N PHE A 67 5.87 -11.51 -6.64
CA PHE A 67 5.33 -10.19 -6.97
C PHE A 67 5.35 -9.84 -8.46
N ASP A 68 5.76 -10.75 -9.35
CA ASP A 68 5.87 -10.47 -10.80
C ASP A 68 4.56 -9.87 -11.38
N ALA A 69 3.41 -10.41 -10.97
CA ALA A 69 2.10 -9.93 -11.41
C ALA A 69 1.80 -8.51 -10.89
N LEU A 70 2.15 -8.22 -9.64
CA LEU A 70 1.97 -6.91 -9.03
C LEU A 70 2.90 -5.88 -9.66
N GLU A 71 4.18 -6.22 -9.84
CA GLU A 71 5.17 -5.37 -10.51
C GLU A 71 4.76 -5.05 -11.93
N ALA A 72 4.29 -6.04 -12.70
CA ALA A 72 3.80 -5.85 -14.05
C ALA A 72 2.59 -4.91 -14.12
N ARG A 73 1.65 -5.01 -13.16
CA ARG A 73 0.50 -4.11 -13.09
C ARG A 73 0.90 -2.68 -12.71
N LEU A 74 1.78 -2.52 -11.73
CA LEU A 74 2.33 -1.21 -11.35
C LEU A 74 3.06 -0.55 -12.52
N ALA A 75 3.91 -1.31 -13.23
CA ALA A 75 4.61 -0.82 -14.42
C ALA A 75 3.64 -0.44 -15.55
N ALA A 76 2.58 -1.23 -15.77
CA ALA A 76 1.52 -0.90 -16.73
C ALA A 76 0.76 0.39 -16.36
N ASP A 77 0.65 0.70 -15.07
CA ASP A 77 0.06 1.95 -14.56
C ASP A 77 1.08 3.10 -14.43
N GLY A 78 2.30 2.92 -14.94
CA GLY A 78 3.30 3.98 -15.09
C GLY A 78 4.31 4.11 -13.94
N TRP A 79 4.31 3.21 -12.95
CA TRP A 79 5.40 3.15 -11.97
C TRP A 79 6.72 2.77 -12.68
N PRO A 80 7.80 3.54 -12.51
CA PRO A 80 9.09 3.18 -13.07
C PRO A 80 9.58 1.87 -12.44
N THR A 81 10.02 0.92 -13.26
CA THR A 81 10.59 -0.35 -12.75
C THR A 81 11.84 -0.11 -11.88
N SER A 82 12.56 1.00 -12.09
CA SER A 82 13.66 1.44 -11.22
C SER A 82 13.24 1.86 -9.81
N ARG A 83 11.93 1.90 -9.53
CA ARG A 83 11.34 2.17 -8.21
C ARG A 83 10.70 0.93 -7.60
N LEU A 84 10.73 -0.23 -8.26
CA LEU A 84 10.18 -1.49 -7.78
C LEU A 84 11.34 -2.40 -7.38
N PHE A 85 11.32 -2.91 -6.14
CA PHE A 85 12.38 -3.73 -5.59
C PHE A 85 11.77 -4.96 -4.92
N SER A 86 12.19 -6.14 -5.35
CA SER A 86 11.85 -7.42 -4.74
C SER A 86 13.14 -8.23 -4.54
N PHE A 87 13.31 -8.80 -3.36
CA PHE A 87 14.49 -9.60 -3.00
C PHE A 87 14.08 -10.91 -2.37
N THR A 88 14.91 -11.94 -2.55
CA THR A 88 14.72 -13.24 -1.91
C THR A 88 15.56 -13.30 -0.63
N PHE A 89 14.94 -13.68 0.49
CA PHE A 89 15.66 -13.92 1.74
C PHE A 89 16.74 -15.00 1.57
N PRO A 90 17.85 -14.94 2.32
CA PRO A 90 18.89 -15.97 2.27
C PRO A 90 18.40 -17.38 2.66
N ASP A 91 17.45 -17.46 3.59
CA ASP A 91 16.79 -18.69 4.00
C ASP A 91 15.26 -18.51 3.98
N PRO A 92 14.63 -18.63 2.80
CA PRO A 92 13.19 -18.41 2.66
C PRO A 92 12.32 -19.38 3.46
N ALA A 93 12.83 -20.56 3.79
CA ALA A 93 12.05 -21.64 4.39
C ALA A 93 12.14 -21.66 5.92
N TRP A 94 13.31 -21.32 6.49
CA TRP A 94 13.57 -21.50 7.91
C TRP A 94 14.14 -20.26 8.61
N GLY A 95 14.41 -19.19 7.86
CA GLY A 95 14.95 -17.95 8.38
C GLY A 95 14.02 -17.30 9.42
N CYS A 96 14.61 -16.84 10.52
CA CYS A 96 13.87 -16.13 11.57
C CYS A 96 13.40 -14.76 11.06
N ASN A 97 12.22 -14.32 11.48
CA ASN A 97 11.69 -12.98 11.24
C ASN A 97 12.61 -11.88 11.76
N VAL A 98 13.30 -12.09 12.89
CA VAL A 98 14.27 -11.12 13.42
C VAL A 98 15.47 -10.96 12.48
N ASP A 99 15.99 -12.07 11.94
CA ASP A 99 17.10 -12.04 10.99
C ASP A 99 16.67 -11.46 9.63
N ASN A 100 15.48 -11.85 9.16
CA ASN A 100 14.86 -11.30 7.96
C ASN A 100 14.60 -9.80 8.08
N ALA A 101 14.24 -9.30 9.27
CA ALA A 101 14.09 -7.88 9.54
C ALA A 101 15.41 -7.11 9.37
N GLY A 102 16.55 -7.69 9.77
CA GLY A 102 17.87 -7.14 9.49
C GLY A 102 18.17 -7.07 7.99
N ARG A 103 17.75 -8.07 7.21
CA ARG A 103 17.86 -8.02 5.74
C ARG A 103 16.98 -6.95 5.12
N ILE A 104 15.77 -6.75 5.65
CA ILE A 104 14.88 -5.68 5.22
C ILE A 104 15.50 -4.31 5.52
N GLU A 105 16.14 -4.13 6.68
CA GLU A 105 16.89 -2.91 7.00
C GLU A 105 17.97 -2.63 5.96
N ASP A 106 18.82 -3.61 5.66
CA ASP A 106 19.88 -3.51 4.65
C ASP A 106 19.31 -3.09 3.28
N TRP A 107 18.19 -3.71 2.86
CA TRP A 107 17.55 -3.40 1.58
C TRP A 107 16.93 -2.01 1.56
N VAL A 108 16.25 -1.60 2.62
CA VAL A 108 15.65 -0.25 2.73
C VAL A 108 16.74 0.81 2.65
N ASP A 109 17.86 0.63 3.36
CA ASP A 109 18.97 1.57 3.35
C ASP A 109 19.63 1.66 1.98
N MET A 110 19.83 0.51 1.31
CA MET A 110 20.33 0.46 -0.05
C MET A 110 19.39 1.18 -1.03
N ILE A 111 18.08 0.99 -0.91
CA ILE A 111 17.08 1.65 -1.79
C ILE A 111 17.08 3.15 -1.55
N ILE A 112 17.07 3.61 -0.30
CA ILE A 112 17.14 5.03 0.05
C ILE A 112 18.41 5.67 -0.52
N ALA A 113 19.56 5.05 -0.29
CA ALA A 113 20.85 5.55 -0.78
C ALA A 113 20.91 5.63 -2.32
N THR A 114 20.35 4.63 -3.01
CA THR A 114 20.39 4.54 -4.47
C THR A 114 19.39 5.47 -5.15
N THR A 115 18.22 5.67 -4.53
CA THR A 115 17.12 6.44 -5.15
C THR A 115 17.06 7.90 -4.69
N GLY A 116 17.74 8.24 -3.59
CA GLY A 116 17.69 9.55 -2.94
C GLY A 116 16.38 9.84 -2.20
N SER A 117 15.47 8.86 -2.09
CA SER A 117 14.15 9.04 -1.47
C SER A 117 14.27 9.08 0.05
N ALA A 118 13.61 10.02 0.71
CA ALA A 118 13.63 10.11 2.18
C ALA A 118 12.95 8.91 2.88
N LYS A 119 11.91 8.36 2.25
CA LYS A 119 11.16 7.19 2.71
C LYS A 119 10.79 6.30 1.53
N ILE A 120 10.49 5.03 1.81
CA ILE A 120 9.96 4.06 0.83
C ILE A 120 8.58 3.54 1.24
N ASN A 121 7.88 2.89 0.32
CA ASN A 121 6.73 2.06 0.64
C ASN A 121 7.20 0.60 0.78
N VAL A 122 6.56 -0.15 1.68
CA VAL A 122 6.79 -1.59 1.85
C VAL A 122 5.46 -2.31 1.63
N ILE A 123 5.46 -3.32 0.76
CA ILE A 123 4.35 -4.26 0.60
C ILE A 123 4.86 -5.63 1.00
N ALA A 124 4.22 -6.26 1.98
CA ALA A 124 4.65 -7.53 2.52
C ALA A 124 3.53 -8.57 2.48
N HIS A 125 3.86 -9.80 2.11
CA HIS A 125 2.90 -10.90 2.05
C HIS A 125 3.17 -11.93 3.16
N SER A 126 2.10 -12.49 3.72
CA SER A 126 2.16 -13.63 4.65
C SER A 126 3.16 -13.40 5.79
N MET A 127 4.10 -14.33 6.03
CA MET A 127 5.16 -14.22 7.04
C MET A 127 6.04 -12.96 6.87
N GLY A 128 6.28 -12.49 5.64
CA GLY A 128 7.08 -11.29 5.36
C GLY A 128 6.54 -10.06 6.10
N THR A 129 5.24 -10.05 6.41
CA THR A 129 4.61 -9.00 7.21
C THR A 129 5.24 -8.90 8.60
N LEU A 130 5.45 -10.00 9.31
CA LEU A 130 6.07 -10.00 10.63
C LEU A 130 7.51 -9.50 10.59
N SER A 131 8.29 -9.95 9.60
CA SER A 131 9.67 -9.50 9.38
C SER A 131 9.73 -7.98 9.13
N SER A 132 8.90 -7.46 8.23
CA SER A 132 8.83 -6.02 7.95
C SER A 132 8.33 -5.21 9.15
N ARG A 133 7.34 -5.71 9.88
CA ARG A 133 6.80 -5.03 11.07
C ARG A 133 7.82 -4.97 12.19
N HIS A 134 8.62 -6.01 12.38
CA HIS A 134 9.73 -6.00 13.32
C HIS A 134 10.79 -4.96 12.94
N PHE A 135 11.18 -4.89 11.66
CA PHE A 135 12.05 -3.83 11.16
C PHE A 135 11.50 -2.43 11.48
N ILE A 136 10.23 -2.17 11.17
CA ILE A 136 9.60 -0.86 11.40
C ILE A 136 9.58 -0.50 12.88
N LYS A 137 9.24 -1.47 13.75
CA LYS A 137 9.03 -1.22 15.18
C LYS A 137 10.30 -1.24 16.02
N ALA A 138 11.26 -2.12 15.71
CA ALA A 138 12.42 -2.39 16.56
C ALA A 138 13.75 -1.91 15.96
N LEU A 139 13.85 -1.78 14.63
CA LEU A 139 15.10 -1.47 13.92
C LEU A 139 15.08 -0.08 13.26
N GLY A 140 14.25 0.83 13.76
CA GLY A 140 14.20 2.22 13.28
C GLY A 140 13.50 2.44 11.94
N GLY A 141 12.85 1.41 11.37
CA GLY A 141 12.14 1.54 10.09
C GLY A 141 10.97 2.54 10.09
N ALA A 142 10.41 2.88 11.26
CA ALA A 142 9.36 3.91 11.38
C ALA A 142 9.75 5.28 10.81
N GLY A 143 11.04 5.61 10.75
CA GLY A 143 11.54 6.84 10.10
C GLY A 143 11.80 6.71 8.59
N LYS A 144 11.87 5.48 8.07
CA LYS A 144 12.29 5.14 6.70
C LYS A 144 11.14 4.68 5.80
N VAL A 145 9.98 4.37 6.39
CA VAL A 145 8.81 3.83 5.68
C VAL A 145 7.67 4.85 5.69
N ALA A 146 7.12 5.14 4.51
CA ALA A 146 5.95 6.02 4.34
C ALA A 146 4.63 5.24 4.37
N ARG A 147 4.63 4.01 3.83
CA ARG A 147 3.48 3.10 3.83
C ARG A 147 3.94 1.69 4.09
N TYR A 148 3.20 0.99 4.91
CA TYR A 148 3.37 -0.44 5.13
C TYR A 148 2.04 -1.12 4.83
N ILE A 149 2.00 -1.82 3.71
CA ILE A 149 0.83 -2.50 3.16
C ILE A 149 1.05 -4.00 3.34
N THR A 150 0.12 -4.68 3.99
CA THR A 150 0.20 -6.14 4.14
C THR A 150 -0.85 -6.87 3.34
N LEU A 151 -0.47 -8.01 2.77
CA LEU A 151 -1.33 -8.95 2.07
C LEU A 151 -1.37 -10.26 2.87
N GLY A 152 -2.51 -10.56 3.51
CA GLY A 152 -2.67 -11.79 4.30
C GLY A 152 -1.73 -11.85 5.50
N GLY A 153 -1.50 -10.70 6.15
CA GLY A 153 -0.55 -10.60 7.25
C GLY A 153 -0.99 -11.34 8.50
N MET A 154 -0.05 -11.92 9.23
CA MET A 154 -0.29 -12.70 10.45
C MET A 154 0.12 -11.89 11.70
N HIS A 155 -0.42 -10.66 11.83
CA HIS A 155 0.00 -9.67 12.84
C HIS A 155 -0.13 -10.14 14.29
N HIS A 156 -1.05 -11.06 14.56
CA HIS A 156 -1.25 -11.66 15.88
C HIS A 156 -0.72 -13.10 15.97
N GLY A 157 0.09 -13.55 15.01
CA GLY A 157 0.61 -14.91 14.96
C GLY A 157 -0.46 -15.95 14.62
N LEU A 158 -0.12 -17.22 14.79
CA LEU A 158 -0.96 -18.38 14.50
C LEU A 158 -0.95 -19.34 15.68
N SER A 159 -2.13 -19.78 16.12
CA SER A 159 -2.26 -20.82 17.16
C SER A 159 -1.56 -22.13 16.76
N SER A 160 -1.62 -22.50 15.48
CA SER A 160 -1.01 -23.72 14.95
C SER A 160 0.51 -23.74 15.12
N SER A 161 1.17 -22.60 14.96
CA SER A 161 2.62 -22.46 15.12
C SER A 161 3.08 -22.63 16.57
N CYS A 162 2.18 -22.45 17.55
CA CYS A 162 2.51 -22.66 18.96
C CYS A 162 2.82 -24.12 19.32
N LEU A 163 2.42 -25.09 18.49
CA LEU A 163 2.81 -26.50 18.65
C LEU A 163 4.30 -26.73 18.37
N ALA A 164 4.97 -25.79 17.70
CA ALA A 164 6.39 -25.87 17.33
C ALA A 164 7.28 -24.99 18.23
N THR A 165 6.95 -24.85 19.52
CA THR A 165 7.70 -24.01 20.49
C THR A 165 8.70 -24.79 21.36
N PHE A 166 8.99 -26.05 21.02
CA PHE A 166 9.92 -26.90 21.78
C PHE A 166 11.41 -26.56 21.54
N PRO A 167 12.32 -26.90 22.49
CA PRO A 167 13.76 -26.70 22.29
C PRO A 167 14.26 -27.35 21.01
N GLY A 168 14.90 -26.56 20.14
CA GLY A 168 15.41 -27.00 18.84
C GLY A 168 14.44 -26.87 17.67
N ALA A 169 13.18 -26.45 17.90
CA ALA A 169 12.28 -26.09 16.81
C ALA A 169 12.82 -24.89 16.01
N PRO A 170 12.64 -24.86 14.67
CA PRO A 170 13.08 -23.73 13.85
C PRO A 170 12.48 -22.42 14.37
N CYS A 171 13.30 -21.36 14.42
CA CYS A 171 12.92 -20.08 15.02
C CYS A 171 11.69 -19.46 14.37
N VAL A 172 11.54 -19.56 13.04
CA VAL A 172 10.39 -19.03 12.30
C VAL A 172 9.07 -19.51 12.91
N TRP A 173 8.95 -20.80 13.24
CA TRP A 173 7.71 -21.34 13.80
C TRP A 173 7.47 -20.89 15.23
N ARG A 174 8.53 -20.68 16.02
CA ARG A 174 8.39 -20.11 17.37
C ARG A 174 7.94 -18.65 17.31
N GLU A 175 8.48 -17.88 16.37
CA GLU A 175 8.13 -16.46 16.19
C GLU A 175 6.74 -16.26 15.59
N LEU A 176 6.20 -17.27 14.92
CA LEU A 176 4.82 -17.25 14.43
C LEU A 176 3.80 -17.61 15.51
N CYS A 177 4.22 -18.16 16.67
CA CYS A 177 3.30 -18.51 17.74
C CYS A 177 2.63 -17.26 18.33
N GLU A 178 1.30 -17.24 18.33
CA GLU A 178 0.48 -16.11 18.79
C GLU A 178 0.67 -15.75 20.28
N THR A 179 1.18 -16.69 21.09
CA THR A 179 1.50 -16.50 22.52
C THR A 179 3.00 -16.34 22.78
N GLY A 180 3.81 -16.21 21.72
CA GLY A 180 5.26 -16.05 21.84
C GLY A 180 5.68 -14.60 22.02
N ASP A 181 6.79 -14.40 22.74
CA ASP A 181 7.37 -13.09 23.06
C ASP A 181 7.52 -12.16 21.83
N PHE A 182 7.84 -12.73 20.67
CA PHE A 182 7.98 -11.96 19.42
C PHE A 182 6.65 -11.30 19.01
N ILE A 183 5.55 -12.07 18.99
CA ILE A 183 4.22 -11.55 18.66
C ILE A 183 3.72 -10.61 19.76
N GLU A 184 3.96 -10.93 21.03
CA GLU A 184 3.62 -10.06 22.15
C GLU A 184 4.32 -8.70 22.03
N ALA A 185 5.63 -8.68 21.74
CA ALA A 185 6.40 -7.46 21.55
C ALA A 185 5.91 -6.62 20.36
N LEU A 186 5.53 -7.27 19.25
CA LEU A 186 4.95 -6.57 18.10
C LEU A 186 3.61 -5.91 18.44
N ASN A 187 2.76 -6.57 19.22
CA ASN A 187 1.42 -6.09 19.58
C ASN A 187 1.37 -5.18 20.81
N ALA A 188 2.46 -5.05 21.57
CA ALA A 188 2.60 -4.05 22.62
C ALA A 188 2.36 -2.62 22.09
N ALA A 189 1.74 -1.75 22.88
CA ALA A 189 1.39 -0.40 22.41
C ALA A 189 2.62 0.52 22.19
N PRO A 190 2.62 1.37 21.14
CA PRO A 190 1.68 1.35 20.02
C PRO A 190 1.97 0.17 19.07
N ALA A 191 0.91 -0.53 18.65
CA ALA A 191 1.01 -1.64 17.69
C ALA A 191 1.46 -1.18 16.29
N THR A 192 1.16 0.09 15.96
CA THR A 192 1.48 0.80 14.72
C THR A 192 2.24 2.09 15.06
N PRO A 193 3.53 2.01 15.42
CA PRO A 193 4.33 3.18 15.80
C PRO A 193 4.60 4.10 14.59
N GLY A 194 5.03 5.34 14.87
CA GLY A 194 5.53 6.28 13.87
C GLY A 194 4.44 7.01 13.08
N ASN A 195 4.88 7.87 12.15
CA ASN A 195 4.01 8.61 11.23
C ASN A 195 4.15 8.04 9.82
N LEU A 196 3.49 6.91 9.60
CA LEU A 196 3.38 6.23 8.32
C LEU A 196 1.97 5.63 8.17
N HIS A 197 1.56 5.38 6.94
CA HIS A 197 0.26 4.77 6.69
C HIS A 197 0.35 3.25 6.85
N TRP A 198 -0.27 2.73 7.91
CA TRP A 198 -0.40 1.30 8.16
C TRP A 198 -1.65 0.76 7.48
N VAL A 199 -1.50 -0.22 6.61
CA VAL A 199 -2.62 -0.84 5.88
C VAL A 199 -2.53 -2.35 5.96
N SER A 200 -3.62 -3.00 6.33
CA SER A 200 -3.75 -4.46 6.32
C SER A 200 -4.86 -4.91 5.39
N ILE A 201 -4.49 -5.59 4.30
CA ILE A 201 -5.41 -6.19 3.33
C ILE A 201 -5.44 -7.70 3.55
N TYR A 202 -6.62 -8.28 3.72
CA TYR A 202 -6.77 -9.72 3.95
C TYR A 202 -8.07 -10.28 3.38
N GLY A 203 -8.02 -11.54 2.94
CA GLY A 203 -9.11 -12.19 2.23
C GLY A 203 -10.03 -12.98 3.15
N THR A 204 -11.34 -12.99 2.89
CA THR A 204 -12.28 -13.79 3.72
C THR A 204 -12.20 -15.30 3.46
N SER A 205 -11.55 -15.71 2.36
CA SER A 205 -11.30 -17.11 2.02
C SER A 205 -9.85 -17.51 2.29
N ASP A 206 -9.10 -16.71 3.06
CA ASP A 206 -7.73 -17.03 3.46
C ASP A 206 -7.73 -18.29 4.36
N GLU A 207 -7.17 -19.36 3.80
CA GLU A 207 -7.07 -20.68 4.39
C GLU A 207 -5.84 -20.85 5.30
N THR A 208 -4.93 -19.87 5.27
CA THR A 208 -3.64 -19.93 5.98
C THR A 208 -3.63 -19.04 7.21
N VAL A 209 -4.11 -17.80 7.05
CA VAL A 209 -4.09 -16.77 8.09
C VAL A 209 -5.52 -16.38 8.43
N PRO A 210 -6.00 -16.69 9.65
CA PRO A 210 -7.30 -16.25 10.09
C PRO A 210 -7.42 -14.73 10.05
N ASN A 211 -8.56 -14.20 9.62
CA ASN A 211 -8.78 -12.75 9.52
C ASN A 211 -8.57 -12.01 10.85
N ALA A 212 -8.82 -12.69 11.99
CA ALA A 212 -8.54 -12.14 13.31
C ALA A 212 -7.03 -11.89 13.54
N SER A 213 -6.16 -12.68 12.92
CA SER A 213 -4.71 -12.45 12.95
C SER A 213 -4.28 -11.31 12.02
N SER A 214 -5.00 -11.12 10.91
CA SER A 214 -4.69 -10.05 9.94
C SER A 214 -5.22 -8.66 10.29
N ASN A 215 -6.28 -8.55 11.08
CA ASN A 215 -6.68 -7.23 11.58
C ASN A 215 -5.53 -6.61 12.38
N LEU A 216 -5.28 -5.30 12.25
CA LEU A 216 -4.24 -4.60 12.98
C LEU A 216 -4.77 -3.28 13.55
N VAL A 217 -4.67 -3.12 14.87
CA VAL A 217 -5.09 -1.89 15.57
C VAL A 217 -4.25 -0.71 15.10
N GLY A 218 -4.91 0.39 14.73
CA GLY A 218 -4.27 1.61 14.24
C GLY A 218 -3.95 1.60 12.74
N ALA A 219 -4.25 0.50 12.04
CA ALA A 219 -4.13 0.40 10.58
C ALA A 219 -5.48 0.62 9.88
N GLU A 220 -5.44 1.03 8.61
CA GLU A 220 -6.55 0.86 7.68
C GLU A 220 -6.70 -0.64 7.38
N ASN A 221 -7.80 -1.25 7.83
CA ASN A 221 -8.07 -2.67 7.65
C ASN A 221 -9.05 -2.87 6.49
N ILE A 222 -8.61 -3.56 5.45
CA ILE A 222 -9.33 -3.73 4.20
C ILE A 222 -9.60 -5.23 3.98
N VAL A 223 -10.87 -5.60 3.91
CA VAL A 223 -11.29 -6.99 3.73
C VAL A 223 -11.59 -7.26 2.26
N MET A 224 -10.98 -8.30 1.70
CA MET A 224 -11.20 -8.77 0.32
C MET A 224 -12.15 -9.97 0.31
N PRO A 225 -13.43 -9.79 -0.08
CA PRO A 225 -14.40 -10.88 -0.06
C PRO A 225 -14.04 -11.99 -1.06
N GLY A 226 -14.00 -13.23 -0.60
CA GLY A 226 -13.80 -14.41 -1.43
C GLY A 226 -12.35 -14.71 -1.81
N VAL A 227 -11.39 -13.83 -1.49
CA VAL A 227 -9.98 -13.97 -1.90
C VAL A 227 -9.22 -14.90 -0.94
N THR A 228 -8.42 -15.81 -1.51
CA THR A 228 -7.57 -16.78 -0.78
C THR A 228 -6.23 -16.15 -0.37
N HIS A 229 -5.43 -16.87 0.42
CA HIS A 229 -4.15 -16.36 0.93
C HIS A 229 -3.20 -15.91 -0.19
N VAL A 230 -3.03 -16.77 -1.20
CA VAL A 230 -2.18 -16.49 -2.36
C VAL A 230 -2.90 -15.63 -3.40
N GLY A 231 -4.22 -15.68 -3.46
CA GLY A 231 -5.02 -14.85 -4.38
C GLY A 231 -4.86 -13.36 -4.11
N LEU A 232 -4.47 -12.94 -2.90
CA LEU A 232 -4.20 -11.53 -2.59
C LEU A 232 -3.04 -10.94 -3.43
N LEU A 233 -2.18 -11.77 -4.01
CA LEU A 233 -1.04 -11.30 -4.81
C LEU A 233 -1.43 -10.88 -6.23
N ASP A 234 -2.48 -11.47 -6.78
CA ASP A 234 -2.89 -11.27 -8.18
C ASP A 234 -4.38 -10.93 -8.37
N ASP A 235 -5.17 -10.89 -7.30
CA ASP A 235 -6.57 -10.44 -7.35
C ASP A 235 -6.68 -8.98 -7.80
N ALA A 236 -7.63 -8.70 -8.70
CA ALA A 236 -7.77 -7.38 -9.32
C ALA A 236 -8.32 -6.31 -8.35
N PRO A 237 -9.40 -6.57 -7.57
CA PRO A 237 -9.80 -5.71 -6.46
C PRO A 237 -8.68 -5.42 -5.46
N THR A 238 -7.88 -6.43 -5.09
CA THR A 238 -6.74 -6.24 -4.19
C THR A 238 -5.73 -5.26 -4.77
N TYR A 239 -5.41 -5.38 -6.06
CA TYR A 239 -4.55 -4.42 -6.75
C TYR A 239 -5.11 -2.98 -6.77
N VAL A 240 -6.42 -2.82 -6.95
CA VAL A 240 -7.08 -1.50 -6.91
C VAL A 240 -6.85 -0.81 -5.56
N GLU A 241 -6.95 -1.56 -4.46
CA GLU A 241 -6.68 -1.03 -3.13
C GLU A 241 -5.21 -0.70 -2.90
N ILE A 242 -4.28 -1.56 -3.35
CA ILE A 242 -2.84 -1.26 -3.31
C ILE A 242 -2.57 0.06 -4.03
N LYS A 243 -3.11 0.24 -5.23
CA LYS A 243 -2.92 1.46 -6.02
C LYS A 243 -3.51 2.69 -5.35
N ARG A 244 -4.72 2.57 -4.78
CA ARG A 244 -5.34 3.66 -4.01
C ARG A 244 -4.45 4.09 -2.85
N VAL A 245 -3.91 3.13 -2.10
CA VAL A 245 -3.04 3.38 -0.95
C VAL A 245 -1.72 4.04 -1.38
N LEU A 246 -1.12 3.59 -2.48
CA LEU A 246 0.11 4.18 -3.04
C LEU A 246 -0.09 5.60 -3.60
N ALA A 247 -1.30 5.95 -4.06
CA ALA A 247 -1.62 7.25 -4.63
C ALA A 247 -1.75 8.38 -3.59
N TYR A 248 -1.83 8.07 -2.30
CA TYR A 248 -1.85 9.11 -1.27
C TYR A 248 -0.55 9.94 -1.32
N PRO A 249 -0.60 11.27 -1.05
CA PRO A 249 0.60 12.08 -0.93
C PRO A 249 1.57 11.54 0.14
N GLN A 250 2.88 11.64 -0.10
CA GLN A 250 3.89 11.25 0.90
C GLN A 250 3.84 12.24 2.08
N LEU A 251 3.78 11.74 3.33
CA LEU A 251 3.82 12.53 4.58
C LEU A 251 5.25 12.79 5.06
#